data_AF-A0A4Y9ZQC6-F1
#
_entry.id   AF-A0A4Y9ZQC6-F1
#
_cell.length_a   1.000
_cell.length_b   1.000
_cell.length_c   1.000
_cell.angle_alpha   90.00
_cell.angle_beta   90.00
_cell.angle_gamma   90.00
#
_symmetry.space_group_name_H-M   'P 1'
#
loop_
_entity.id
_entity.type
_entity.pdbx_description
1 polymer ?
#
loop_
_entity_poly.entity_id
_entity_poly.type
_entity_poly.pdbx_seq_one_letter_code
_entity_poly.pdbx_strand_id
1 'polypeptide(L)'
;MTDNVAEAKYGNKAWNEYWSLLNDDGELTWGPDPSLTSIGEGQARTAYAVWATELPRGMPLPHKLYASPLTRALQTYELTFTGIIPAEHPKPIILEMVREEYGEHTCDKRCKRSEIHAAFPDFDFEDGFAEEDPLWTPERESKAHEEVRARSVLDRIFTVDVDDTFISITAHSGIINAFLRVIGRGDYPLPTGGLIFVVVKGSVAQ
;
A
#
# COMPACT_ATOMS: atom_id res chain seq x y z
N MET A 1 -6.30 -7.47 -7.53
CA MET A 1 -7.30 -7.59 -6.46
C MET A 1 -8.67 -7.75 -7.09
N THR A 2 -9.60 -8.40 -6.39
CA THR A 2 -10.92 -8.78 -6.93
C THR A 2 -11.85 -7.58 -7.12
N ASP A 3 -11.70 -6.52 -6.34
CA ASP A 3 -12.39 -5.24 -6.52
C ASP A 3 -11.99 -4.56 -7.85
N ASN A 4 -10.72 -4.53 -8.26
CA ASN A 4 -10.36 -4.06 -9.61
C ASN A 4 -11.08 -4.84 -10.73
N VAL A 5 -11.29 -6.14 -10.53
CA VAL A 5 -12.02 -6.98 -11.50
C VAL A 5 -13.51 -6.63 -11.47
N ALA A 6 -14.07 -6.41 -10.29
CA ALA A 6 -15.46 -6.00 -10.11
C ALA A 6 -15.72 -4.58 -10.67
N GLU A 7 -14.84 -3.61 -10.42
CA GLU A 7 -14.92 -2.27 -11.01
C GLU A 7 -14.87 -2.34 -12.54
N ALA A 8 -14.00 -3.18 -13.12
CA ALA A 8 -13.96 -3.39 -14.56
C ALA A 8 -15.25 -4.06 -15.10
N LYS A 9 -15.86 -4.97 -14.34
CA LYS A 9 -17.12 -5.66 -14.69
C LYS A 9 -18.32 -4.71 -14.66
N TYR A 10 -18.44 -3.88 -13.63
CA TYR A 10 -19.62 -3.06 -13.38
C TYR A 10 -19.48 -1.60 -13.84
N GLY A 11 -18.26 -1.15 -14.10
CA GLY A 11 -17.93 0.23 -14.41
C GLY A 11 -17.90 1.11 -13.16
N ASN A 12 -17.08 2.17 -13.24
CA ASN A 12 -16.76 3.05 -12.11
C ASN A 12 -18.00 3.62 -11.39
N LYS A 13 -19.04 4.03 -12.11
CA LYS A 13 -20.25 4.60 -11.48
C LYS A 13 -20.99 3.58 -10.62
N ALA A 14 -21.35 2.43 -11.19
CA ALA A 14 -22.11 1.41 -10.46
C ALA A 14 -21.27 0.76 -9.35
N TRP A 15 -19.95 0.69 -9.56
CA TRP A 15 -19.01 0.29 -8.53
C TRP A 15 -19.11 1.20 -7.31
N ASN A 16 -18.86 2.50 -7.48
CA ASN A 16 -18.83 3.46 -6.36
C ASN A 16 -20.19 3.68 -5.69
N GLU A 17 -21.30 3.61 -6.44
CA GLU A 17 -22.65 3.89 -5.89
C GLU A 17 -23.32 2.68 -5.22
N TYR A 18 -22.84 1.45 -5.46
CA TYR A 18 -23.54 0.24 -5.00
C TYR A 18 -22.60 -0.92 -4.66
N TRP A 19 -21.79 -1.39 -5.62
CA TRP A 19 -21.07 -2.65 -5.45
C TRP A 19 -19.93 -2.56 -4.42
N SER A 20 -19.22 -1.43 -4.35
CA SER A 20 -18.15 -1.23 -3.37
C SER A 20 -18.66 -1.25 -1.92
N LEU A 21 -19.96 -1.00 -1.70
CA LEU A 21 -20.64 -1.03 -0.40
C LEU A 21 -20.97 -2.46 0.06
N LEU A 22 -20.89 -3.43 -0.84
CA LEU A 22 -21.09 -4.86 -0.58
C LEU A 22 -19.76 -5.58 -0.51
N ASN A 23 -19.75 -6.82 -0.05
CA ASN A 23 -18.54 -7.65 0.00
C ASN A 23 -18.35 -8.52 -1.25
N ASP A 24 -19.42 -8.78 -2.00
CA ASP A 24 -19.44 -9.72 -3.11
C ASP A 24 -20.67 -9.52 -4.01
N ASP A 25 -20.67 -10.18 -5.18
CA ASP A 25 -21.81 -10.33 -6.09
C ASP A 25 -22.35 -11.78 -6.15
N GLY A 26 -21.91 -12.65 -5.23
CA GLY A 26 -22.16 -14.10 -5.26
C GLY A 26 -21.24 -14.91 -6.19
N GLU A 27 -20.41 -14.28 -7.01
CA GLU A 27 -19.39 -14.92 -7.87
C GLU A 27 -17.96 -14.54 -7.45
N LEU A 28 -17.75 -13.27 -7.12
CA LEU A 28 -16.50 -12.63 -6.74
C LEU A 28 -16.66 -11.99 -5.36
N THR A 29 -15.74 -12.28 -4.45
CA THR A 29 -15.64 -11.60 -3.15
C THR A 29 -14.52 -10.59 -3.19
N TRP A 30 -14.83 -9.34 -2.88
CA TRP A 30 -13.88 -8.24 -2.82
C TRP A 30 -13.82 -7.54 -1.46
N GLY A 31 -14.65 -7.92 -0.49
CA GLY A 31 -14.62 -7.34 0.84
C GLY A 31 -14.88 -8.35 1.97
N PRO A 32 -14.35 -8.09 3.18
CA PRO A 32 -13.29 -7.11 3.46
C PRO A 32 -11.92 -7.57 2.95
N ASP A 33 -11.00 -6.60 2.78
CA ASP A 33 -9.57 -6.80 2.48
C ASP A 33 -9.22 -7.90 1.45
N PRO A 34 -9.52 -7.70 0.16
CA PRO A 34 -9.35 -8.73 -0.83
C PRO A 34 -7.88 -9.08 -1.07
N SER A 35 -7.63 -10.35 -1.34
CA SER A 35 -6.35 -10.82 -1.86
C SER A 35 -6.11 -10.39 -3.31
N LEU A 36 -4.87 -10.50 -3.75
CA LEU A 36 -4.53 -10.42 -5.16
C LEU A 36 -5.24 -11.53 -5.96
N THR A 37 -5.54 -11.20 -7.20
CA THR A 37 -5.95 -12.17 -8.22
C THR A 37 -4.70 -12.69 -8.93
N SER A 38 -4.78 -13.78 -9.68
CA SER A 38 -3.63 -14.28 -10.46
C SER A 38 -3.05 -13.24 -11.43
N ILE A 39 -3.89 -12.32 -11.94
CA ILE A 39 -3.43 -11.17 -12.73
C ILE A 39 -2.60 -10.21 -11.87
N GLY A 40 -3.09 -9.88 -10.68
CA GLY A 40 -2.38 -9.02 -9.72
C GLY A 40 -1.05 -9.63 -9.25
N GLU A 41 -1.02 -10.94 -9.02
CA GLU A 41 0.23 -11.65 -8.71
C GLU A 41 1.24 -11.55 -9.86
N GLY A 42 0.79 -11.71 -11.11
CA GLY A 42 1.63 -11.53 -12.30
C GLY A 42 2.18 -10.11 -12.43
N GLN A 43 1.39 -9.10 -12.07
CA GLN A 43 1.82 -7.71 -12.02
C GLN A 43 2.88 -7.48 -10.93
N ALA A 44 2.70 -8.03 -9.72
CA ALA A 44 3.72 -7.95 -8.66
C ALA A 44 5.03 -8.65 -9.05
N ARG A 45 4.96 -9.81 -9.73
CA ARG A 45 6.15 -10.50 -10.26
C ARG A 45 6.85 -9.72 -11.38
N THR A 46 6.13 -8.85 -12.08
CA THR A 46 6.74 -7.93 -13.06
C THR A 46 7.61 -6.90 -12.34
N ALA A 47 7.16 -6.38 -11.18
CA ALA A 47 7.98 -5.51 -10.34
C ALA A 47 9.23 -6.23 -9.82
N TYR A 48 9.12 -7.49 -9.38
CA TYR A 48 10.28 -8.32 -9.04
C TYR A 48 11.30 -8.38 -10.20
N ALA A 49 10.84 -8.62 -11.43
CA ALA A 49 11.71 -8.73 -12.60
C ALA A 49 12.47 -7.41 -12.89
N VAL A 50 11.84 -6.27 -12.64
CA VAL A 50 12.49 -4.95 -12.70
C VAL A 50 13.62 -4.87 -11.67
N TRP A 51 13.34 -5.20 -10.40
CA TRP A 51 14.36 -5.22 -9.35
C TRP A 51 15.52 -6.16 -9.69
N ALA A 52 15.23 -7.41 -10.07
CA ALA A 52 16.25 -8.40 -10.44
C ALA A 52 17.13 -7.94 -11.62
N THR A 53 16.58 -7.15 -12.54
CA THR A 53 17.31 -6.60 -13.70
C THR A 53 18.17 -5.39 -13.33
N GLU A 54 17.66 -4.50 -12.48
CA GLU A 54 18.31 -3.22 -12.18
C GLU A 54 19.28 -3.31 -10.98
N LEU A 55 19.12 -4.28 -10.08
CA LEU A 55 20.05 -4.49 -8.96
C LEU A 55 21.51 -4.69 -9.42
N PRO A 56 21.82 -5.59 -10.38
CA PRO A 56 23.20 -5.72 -10.89
C PRO A 56 23.73 -4.48 -11.61
N ARG A 57 22.84 -3.53 -11.97
CA ARG A 57 23.17 -2.26 -12.63
C ARG A 57 23.41 -1.13 -11.63
N GLY A 58 23.36 -1.41 -10.34
CA GLY A 58 23.62 -0.45 -9.27
C GLY A 58 22.38 0.21 -8.70
N MET A 59 21.18 -0.33 -8.94
CA MET A 59 19.99 0.10 -8.20
C MET A 59 20.22 -0.21 -6.71
N PRO A 60 20.15 0.80 -5.82
CA PRO A 60 20.36 0.58 -4.40
C PRO A 60 19.16 -0.17 -3.80
N LEU A 61 19.44 -1.10 -2.89
CA LEU A 61 18.39 -1.70 -2.08
C LEU A 61 17.80 -0.65 -1.14
N PRO A 62 16.48 -0.68 -0.89
CA PRO A 62 15.89 0.14 0.17
C PRO A 62 16.51 -0.24 1.51
N HIS A 63 16.90 0.73 2.32
CA HIS A 63 17.34 0.52 3.70
C HIS A 63 16.13 0.27 4.63
N LYS A 64 15.00 0.91 4.29
CA LYS A 64 13.73 0.78 5.01
C LYS A 64 12.62 0.36 4.06
N LEU A 65 11.80 -0.59 4.50
CA LEU A 65 10.64 -1.06 3.75
C LEU A 65 9.39 -0.89 4.60
N TYR A 66 8.40 -0.21 4.03
CA TYR A 66 7.07 -0.03 4.59
C TYR A 66 6.03 -0.70 3.70
N ALA A 67 4.97 -1.22 4.33
CA ALA A 67 3.83 -1.76 3.61
C ALA A 67 2.52 -1.34 4.26
N SER A 68 1.47 -1.22 3.45
CA SER A 68 0.11 -1.06 3.94
C SER A 68 -0.34 -2.32 4.69
N PRO A 69 -1.24 -2.20 5.70
CA PRO A 69 -1.83 -3.34 6.38
C PRO A 69 -2.83 -4.15 5.54
N LEU A 70 -3.19 -3.70 4.34
CA LEU A 70 -4.15 -4.40 3.48
C LEU A 70 -3.47 -5.58 2.78
N THR A 71 -4.11 -6.75 2.83
CA THR A 71 -3.62 -8.06 2.38
C THR A 71 -2.98 -8.00 0.99
N ARG A 72 -3.65 -7.35 0.04
CA ARG A 72 -3.16 -7.14 -1.33
C ARG A 72 -1.81 -6.42 -1.43
N ALA A 73 -1.50 -5.48 -0.53
CA ALA A 73 -0.22 -4.77 -0.52
C ALA A 73 0.88 -5.63 0.09
N LEU A 74 0.57 -6.40 1.15
CA LEU A 74 1.49 -7.36 1.76
C LEU A 74 1.87 -8.47 0.78
N GLN A 75 0.89 -9.04 0.05
CA GLN A 75 1.15 -10.00 -1.03
C GLN A 75 1.96 -9.39 -2.17
N THR A 76 1.69 -8.14 -2.53
CA THR A 76 2.48 -7.43 -3.55
C THR A 76 3.93 -7.29 -3.11
N TYR A 77 4.15 -6.94 -1.84
CA TYR A 77 5.49 -6.86 -1.26
C TYR A 77 6.22 -8.20 -1.35
N GLU A 78 5.63 -9.29 -0.84
CA GLU A 78 6.27 -10.60 -0.83
C GLU A 78 6.64 -11.04 -2.25
N LEU A 79 5.71 -10.92 -3.19
CA LEU A 79 5.93 -11.28 -4.59
C LEU A 79 6.99 -10.40 -5.28
N THR A 80 7.17 -9.16 -4.83
CA THR A 80 8.15 -8.21 -5.39
C THR A 80 9.54 -8.39 -4.78
N PHE A 81 9.63 -8.65 -3.47
CA PHE A 81 10.85 -8.50 -2.70
C PHE A 81 11.44 -9.82 -2.16
N THR A 82 10.68 -10.90 -2.08
CA THR A 82 11.23 -12.21 -1.67
C THR A 82 12.34 -12.64 -2.63
N GLY A 83 13.56 -12.79 -2.11
CA GLY A 83 14.76 -13.11 -2.90
C GLY A 83 15.47 -11.90 -3.52
N ILE A 84 14.89 -10.70 -3.44
CA ILE A 84 15.56 -9.41 -3.74
C ILE A 84 16.20 -8.87 -2.46
N ILE A 85 15.44 -8.88 -1.36
CA ILE A 85 15.90 -8.43 -0.04
C ILE A 85 16.65 -9.58 0.66
N PRO A 86 17.89 -9.37 1.15
CA PRO A 86 18.63 -10.38 1.92
C PRO A 86 17.91 -10.78 3.22
N ALA A 87 18.12 -12.00 3.70
CA ALA A 87 17.42 -12.51 4.89
C ALA A 87 17.82 -11.79 6.19
N GLU A 88 19.02 -11.21 6.23
CA GLU A 88 19.54 -10.40 7.33
C GLU A 88 19.01 -8.96 7.33
N HIS A 89 18.29 -8.55 6.28
CA HIS A 89 17.68 -7.23 6.21
C HIS A 89 16.59 -7.10 7.29
N PRO A 90 16.44 -5.92 7.94
CA PRO A 90 15.32 -5.66 8.83
C PRO A 90 13.99 -6.00 8.17
N LYS A 91 13.07 -6.58 8.95
CA LYS A 91 11.72 -6.90 8.48
C LYS A 91 11.02 -5.63 7.98
N PRO A 92 10.21 -5.75 6.90
CA PRO A 92 9.32 -4.66 6.52
C PRO A 92 8.35 -4.31 7.65
N ILE A 93 8.05 -3.02 7.79
CA ILE A 93 7.13 -2.52 8.82
C ILE A 93 5.78 -2.19 8.19
N ILE A 94 4.71 -2.71 8.79
CA ILE A 94 3.33 -2.38 8.47
C ILE A 94 2.99 -1.02 9.11
N LEU A 95 2.70 -0.02 8.27
CA LEU A 95 2.24 1.30 8.71
C LEU A 95 0.76 1.47 8.36
N GLU A 96 -0.09 1.71 9.36
CA GLU A 96 -1.52 1.95 9.17
C GLU A 96 -1.75 3.12 8.21
N MET A 97 -0.94 4.17 8.33
CA MET A 97 -1.10 5.41 7.56
C MET A 97 -0.73 5.30 6.07
N VAL A 98 -0.20 4.17 5.58
CA VAL A 98 0.03 3.96 4.14
C VAL A 98 -1.03 3.08 3.46
N ARG A 99 -2.18 2.85 4.12
CA ARG A 99 -3.36 2.17 3.52
C ARG A 99 -4.05 2.98 2.42
N GLU A 100 -4.89 2.31 1.62
CA GLU A 100 -5.78 2.97 0.65
C GLU A 100 -6.78 3.88 1.37
N GLU A 101 -7.49 4.76 0.65
CA GLU A 101 -8.58 5.50 1.28
C GLU A 101 -9.55 4.54 1.95
N TYR A 102 -9.88 4.83 3.19
CA TYR A 102 -10.76 3.98 3.99
C TYR A 102 -12.18 4.52 4.03
N GLY A 103 -13.04 3.66 4.54
CA GLY A 103 -14.47 3.91 4.70
C GLY A 103 -15.25 3.78 3.40
N GLU A 104 -16.56 3.67 3.58
CA GLU A 104 -17.59 3.40 2.55
C GLU A 104 -17.36 2.07 1.82
N HIS A 105 -16.26 1.92 1.09
CA HIS A 105 -15.89 0.73 0.34
C HIS A 105 -15.41 -0.38 1.27
N THR A 106 -16.04 -1.54 1.20
CA THR A 106 -15.75 -2.68 2.08
C THR A 106 -14.37 -3.29 1.83
N CYS A 107 -13.86 -3.23 0.59
CA CYS A 107 -12.54 -3.70 0.21
C CYS A 107 -11.41 -2.97 0.93
N ASP A 108 -11.68 -1.78 1.46
CA ASP A 108 -10.71 -0.96 2.17
C ASP A 108 -10.78 -1.15 3.69
N LYS A 109 -11.63 -2.06 4.18
CA LYS A 109 -11.64 -2.49 5.59
C LYS A 109 -10.58 -3.56 5.79
N ARG A 110 -9.58 -3.31 6.63
CA ARG A 110 -8.48 -4.26 6.86
C ARG A 110 -8.89 -5.42 7.77
N CYS A 111 -8.17 -6.53 7.63
CA CYS A 111 -8.21 -7.64 8.59
C CYS A 111 -7.68 -7.23 9.96
N LYS A 112 -7.92 -8.08 10.97
CA LYS A 112 -7.40 -7.86 12.32
C LYS A 112 -5.89 -8.02 12.35
N ARG A 113 -5.23 -7.33 13.29
CA ARG A 113 -3.77 -7.44 13.47
C ARG A 113 -3.33 -8.89 13.67
N SER A 114 -4.05 -9.69 14.47
CA SER A 114 -3.72 -11.10 14.68
C SER A 114 -3.85 -11.95 13.40
N GLU A 115 -4.84 -11.68 12.55
CA GLU A 115 -5.03 -12.36 11.26
C GLU A 115 -3.92 -11.98 10.28
N ILE A 116 -3.58 -10.68 10.21
CA ILE A 116 -2.45 -10.19 9.40
C ILE A 116 -1.15 -10.84 9.86
N HIS A 117 -0.87 -10.88 11.16
CA HIS A 117 0.35 -11.49 11.70
C HIS A 117 0.44 -12.99 11.41
N ALA A 118 -0.69 -13.70 11.48
CA ALA A 118 -0.73 -15.12 11.17
C ALA A 118 -0.46 -15.41 9.69
N ALA A 119 -0.95 -14.53 8.79
CA ALA A 119 -0.75 -14.66 7.35
C ALA A 119 0.65 -14.17 6.89
N PHE A 120 1.19 -13.14 7.55
CA PHE A 120 2.41 -12.43 7.16
C PHE A 120 3.39 -12.31 8.35
N PRO A 121 3.95 -13.42 8.87
CA PRO A 121 4.77 -13.43 10.09
C PRO A 121 6.14 -12.73 9.94
N ASP A 122 6.56 -12.49 8.70
CA ASP A 122 7.83 -11.85 8.37
C ASP A 122 7.76 -10.31 8.32
N PHE A 123 6.61 -9.74 8.70
CA PHE A 123 6.43 -8.30 8.88
C PHE A 123 6.38 -7.94 10.37
N ASP A 124 6.92 -6.77 10.68
CA ASP A 124 6.70 -6.11 11.97
C ASP A 124 5.57 -5.09 11.84
N PHE A 125 4.91 -4.78 12.94
CA PHE A 125 3.90 -3.71 13.00
C PHE A 125 4.50 -2.46 13.62
N GLU A 126 4.02 -1.28 13.23
CA GLU A 126 4.33 -0.07 13.98
C GLU A 126 3.84 -0.12 15.44
N ASP A 127 4.49 0.68 16.28
CA ASP A 127 4.14 0.78 17.69
C ASP A 127 2.68 1.24 17.86
N GLY A 128 1.92 0.52 18.68
CA GLY A 128 0.53 0.84 18.98
C GLY A 128 -0.48 0.44 17.89
N PHE A 129 -0.08 -0.37 16.89
CA PHE A 129 -1.00 -0.87 15.87
C PHE A 129 -2.23 -1.57 16.48
N ALA A 130 -3.42 -1.12 16.11
CA ALA A 130 -4.69 -1.57 16.71
C ALA A 130 -5.07 -2.98 16.26
N GLU A 131 -5.71 -3.77 17.14
CA GLU A 131 -6.17 -5.12 16.80
C GLU A 131 -7.26 -5.08 15.71
N GLU A 132 -8.36 -4.39 15.97
CA GLU A 132 -9.43 -4.16 15.00
C GLU A 132 -9.09 -2.94 14.10
N ASP A 133 -9.78 -2.81 12.97
CA ASP A 133 -9.68 -1.62 12.09
C ASP A 133 -10.40 -0.42 12.74
N PRO A 134 -9.69 0.62 13.22
CA PRO A 134 -10.31 1.76 13.86
C PRO A 134 -10.71 2.87 12.89
N LEU A 135 -10.28 2.80 11.62
CA LEU A 135 -10.41 3.88 10.64
C LEU A 135 -11.54 3.65 9.65
N TRP A 136 -11.89 2.39 9.37
CA TRP A 136 -12.98 2.11 8.45
C TRP A 136 -14.33 2.51 9.07
N THR A 137 -14.99 3.48 8.45
CA THR A 137 -16.33 3.97 8.83
C THR A 137 -17.26 3.96 7.61
N PRO A 138 -18.58 4.18 7.77
CA PRO A 138 -19.48 4.36 6.63
C PRO A 138 -19.18 5.60 5.77
N GLU A 139 -18.30 6.51 6.19
CA GLU A 139 -17.93 7.72 5.45
C GLU A 139 -16.59 7.51 4.72
N ARG A 140 -16.55 7.85 3.42
CA ARG A 140 -15.33 7.80 2.61
C ARG A 140 -14.34 8.90 3.02
N GLU A 141 -13.07 8.54 3.17
CA GLU A 141 -12.00 9.50 3.41
C GLU A 141 -11.92 10.53 2.26
N SER A 142 -11.81 11.82 2.62
CA SER A 142 -11.61 12.88 1.63
C SER A 142 -10.16 12.96 1.15
N LYS A 143 -9.95 13.42 -0.10
CA LYS A 143 -8.61 13.64 -0.66
C LYS A 143 -7.74 14.60 0.14
N ALA A 144 -8.35 15.60 0.79
CA ALA A 144 -7.63 16.53 1.66
C ALA A 144 -7.13 15.83 2.93
N HIS A 145 -7.91 14.93 3.50
CA HIS A 145 -7.49 14.14 4.66
C HIS A 145 -6.39 13.14 4.31
N GLU A 146 -6.49 12.54 3.13
CA GLU A 146 -5.45 11.65 2.58
C GLU A 146 -4.09 12.37 2.44
N GLU A 147 -4.08 13.64 2.01
CA GLU A 147 -2.86 14.47 1.95
C GLU A 147 -2.29 14.78 3.34
N VAL A 148 -3.15 15.01 4.34
CA VAL A 148 -2.70 15.16 5.74
C VAL A 148 -2.03 13.88 6.21
N ARG A 149 -2.61 12.72 5.91
CA ARG A 149 -2.05 11.40 6.23
C ARG A 149 -0.72 11.15 5.52
N ALA A 150 -0.63 11.40 4.22
CA ALA A 150 0.60 11.31 3.45
C ALA A 150 1.71 12.23 4.02
N ARG A 151 1.36 13.46 4.40
CA ARG A 151 2.30 14.38 5.06
C ARG A 151 2.81 13.81 6.37
N SER A 152 1.92 13.26 7.21
CA SER A 152 2.33 12.67 8.49
C SER A 152 3.31 11.50 8.34
N VAL A 153 3.16 10.69 7.28
CA VAL A 153 4.11 9.61 6.95
C VAL A 153 5.45 10.17 6.49
N LEU A 154 5.46 11.22 5.66
CA LEU A 154 6.70 11.89 5.27
C LEU A 154 7.41 12.53 6.47
N ASP A 155 6.65 13.19 7.35
CA ASP A 155 7.19 13.79 8.58
C ASP A 155 7.81 12.73 9.49
N ARG A 156 7.14 11.58 9.65
CA ARG A 156 7.69 10.41 10.35
C ARG A 156 9.01 9.96 9.73
N ILE A 157 9.04 9.76 8.41
CA ILE A 157 10.25 9.34 7.70
C ILE A 157 11.40 10.32 7.93
N PHE A 158 11.15 11.63 7.77
CA PHE A 158 12.18 12.66 7.95
C PHE A 158 12.62 12.89 9.40
N THR A 159 11.89 12.36 10.38
CA THR A 159 12.21 12.52 11.82
C THR A 159 12.76 11.26 12.46
N VAL A 160 12.32 10.08 12.01
CA VAL A 160 12.65 8.78 12.61
C VAL A 160 13.68 8.02 11.79
N ASP A 161 13.57 8.06 10.46
CA ASP A 161 14.43 7.30 9.55
C ASP A 161 15.54 8.19 8.94
N VAL A 162 16.13 9.06 9.77
CA VAL A 162 17.07 10.12 9.33
C VAL A 162 18.35 9.59 8.68
N ASP A 163 18.73 8.36 9.02
CA ASP A 163 19.92 7.69 8.48
C ASP A 163 19.58 6.86 7.20
N ASP A 164 18.29 6.71 6.85
CA ASP A 164 17.83 5.90 5.74
C ASP A 164 17.62 6.75 4.46
N THR A 165 18.50 6.60 3.48
CA THR A 165 18.37 7.30 2.19
C THR A 165 17.32 6.68 1.24
N PHE A 166 17.28 5.35 1.12
CA PHE A 166 16.39 4.65 0.20
C PHE A 166 15.27 3.98 0.99
N ILE A 167 14.04 4.44 0.78
CA ILE A 167 12.85 3.95 1.47
C ILE A 167 11.85 3.47 0.42
N SER A 168 11.35 2.25 0.59
CA SER A 168 10.30 1.69 -0.26
C SER A 168 8.99 1.63 0.52
N ILE A 169 7.90 2.02 -0.12
CA ILE A 169 6.55 1.92 0.43
C ILE A 169 5.70 1.12 -0.55
N THR A 170 5.22 -0.05 -0.15
CA THR A 170 4.26 -0.85 -0.92
C THR A 170 2.85 -0.47 -0.49
N ALA A 171 2.12 0.24 -1.35
CA ALA A 171 0.87 0.89 -1.00
C ALA A 171 -0.13 0.89 -2.18
N HIS A 172 -1.06 1.85 -2.19
CA HIS A 172 -2.23 1.88 -3.06
C HIS A 172 -2.34 3.19 -3.82
N SER A 173 -3.25 3.22 -4.79
CA SER A 173 -3.31 4.30 -5.78
C SER A 173 -3.64 5.65 -5.16
N GLY A 174 -4.56 5.70 -4.20
CA GLY A 174 -4.92 6.94 -3.51
C GLY A 174 -3.72 7.51 -2.78
N ILE A 175 -3.17 6.75 -1.83
CA ILE A 175 -2.13 7.24 -0.94
C ILE A 175 -0.83 7.57 -1.69
N ILE A 176 -0.50 6.84 -2.76
CA ILE A 176 0.59 7.20 -3.68
C ILE A 176 0.34 8.57 -4.29
N ASN A 177 -0.86 8.82 -4.80
CA ASN A 177 -1.22 10.13 -5.36
C ASN A 177 -1.23 11.22 -4.28
N ALA A 178 -1.65 10.94 -3.05
CA ALA A 178 -1.55 11.90 -1.95
C ALA A 178 -0.10 12.27 -1.62
N PHE A 179 0.84 11.31 -1.61
CA PHE A 179 2.27 11.63 -1.53
C PHE A 179 2.70 12.55 -2.65
N LEU A 180 2.34 12.22 -3.90
CA LEU A 180 2.71 13.02 -5.07
C LEU A 180 2.13 14.45 -5.01
N ARG A 181 0.88 14.63 -4.56
CA ARG A 181 0.29 15.96 -4.34
C ARG A 181 1.03 16.73 -3.24
N VAL A 182 1.34 16.10 -2.11
CA VAL A 182 2.08 16.74 -1.00
C VAL A 182 3.47 17.21 -1.43
N ILE A 183 4.17 16.46 -2.30
CA ILE A 183 5.48 16.85 -2.84
C ILE A 183 5.39 17.73 -4.10
N GLY A 184 4.20 18.22 -4.46
CA GLY A 184 3.98 19.17 -5.56
C GLY A 184 4.05 18.58 -6.97
N ARG A 185 3.82 17.27 -7.12
CA ARG A 185 3.84 16.55 -8.41
C ARG A 185 2.46 16.38 -9.05
N GLY A 186 1.39 16.48 -8.26
CA GLY A 186 0.01 16.22 -8.72
C GLY A 186 -0.31 14.74 -8.78
N ASP A 187 -1.34 14.35 -9.53
CA ASP A 187 -1.74 12.95 -9.69
C ASP A 187 -1.01 12.28 -10.86
N TYR A 188 -0.65 11.00 -10.68
CA TYR A 188 -0.06 10.15 -11.69
C TYR A 188 -0.77 8.78 -11.71
N PRO A 189 -1.30 8.33 -12.86
CA PRO A 189 -1.97 7.04 -12.97
C PRO A 189 -0.94 5.90 -13.03
N LEU A 190 -0.37 5.55 -11.88
CA LEU A 190 0.56 4.44 -11.77
C LEU A 190 -0.19 3.13 -12.11
N PRO A 191 0.23 2.34 -13.11
CA PRO A 191 -0.38 1.05 -13.37
C PRO A 191 -0.22 0.11 -12.17
N THR A 192 -1.16 -0.81 -11.98
CA THR A 192 -1.06 -1.84 -10.93
C THR A 192 0.23 -2.66 -11.10
N GLY A 193 1.00 -2.83 -10.02
CA GLY A 193 2.34 -3.43 -10.04
C GLY A 193 3.43 -2.52 -10.61
N GLY A 194 3.12 -1.25 -10.90
CA GLY A 194 4.08 -0.25 -11.32
C GLY A 194 4.99 0.20 -10.17
N LEU A 195 6.21 0.61 -10.52
CA LEU A 195 7.18 1.22 -9.60
C LEU A 195 7.32 2.70 -9.94
N ILE A 196 7.26 3.57 -8.93
CA ILE A 196 7.57 4.99 -9.05
C ILE A 196 8.67 5.36 -8.07
N PHE A 197 9.69 6.06 -8.58
CA PHE A 197 10.81 6.54 -7.80
C PHE A 197 10.74 8.06 -7.73
N VAL A 198 10.76 8.60 -6.52
CA VAL A 198 10.76 10.04 -6.26
C VAL A 198 11.96 10.40 -5.40
N VAL A 199 12.60 11.52 -5.72
CA VAL A 199 13.64 12.12 -4.87
C VAL A 199 13.02 13.33 -4.19
N VAL A 200 12.97 13.27 -2.86
CA VAL A 200 12.33 14.30 -2.04
C VAL A 200 13.37 14.88 -1.11
N LYS A 201 13.41 16.21 -1.01
CA LYS A 201 14.21 16.91 0.00
C LYS A 201 13.27 17.38 1.11
N GLY A 202 13.41 16.79 2.29
CA GLY A 202 12.75 17.27 3.50
C GLY A 202 13.48 18.47 4.10
N SER A 203 12.74 19.30 4.81
CA SER A 203 13.28 20.29 5.74
C SER A 203 12.45 20.21 7.00
N VAL A 204 13.06 19.76 8.10
CA VAL A 204 12.43 19.81 9.42
C VAL A 204 12.49 21.27 9.87
N ALA A 205 11.33 21.89 10.12
CA ALA A 205 11.29 23.21 10.74
C ALA A 205 11.88 23.08 12.16
N GLN A 206 12.96 23.83 12.42
CA GLN A 206 13.54 23.95 13.76
C GLN A 206 12.62 24.74 14.69
#